data_AF-B6GX00-F1
#
_entry.id   AF-B6GX00-F1
#
_cell.length_a   1.000
_cell.length_b   1.000
_cell.length_c   1.000
_cell.angle_alpha   90.00
_cell.angle_beta   90.00
_cell.angle_gamma   90.00
#
_symmetry.space_group_name_H-M   'P 1'
#
loop_
_entity.id
_entity.type
_entity.pdbx_description
1 polymer ?
#
loop_
_entity_poly.entity_id
_entity_poly.type
_entity_poly.pdbx_seq_one_letter_code
_entity_poly.pdbx_strand_id
1 'polypeptide(L)'
;MPMDCFPIISLRSLLPKWVGPLFFQDNPSSVWGDQENLYSSFQTSSFQKIINFWQMPEPLTNTAVHKGIEDAESSLGPDDILRRIEKLPTKLIDSIIEASVFSEPLGSHDSLHNLQAFCQQQEDCIVKSRIHTVLRSPSIRKRIETNWELCPDFDHTKTCRRTFDKTAPHDLASRTIVNCPQCFTFLLDHQTIRPSSFCRDGQSFYLIAVKSDNHDVIKRIVSAIEPQDLFKSFSVNEENSGRKSILQFTTRDAQLFQGCWERLLPMPEIRLSSTLGSTEIMNLCKFAGKDLANQLLHRGVDLRIPNPNNGLPNWHQLLHQQNPEPMLHWFWSRGTELPGDLLTYAARRNCVAGAVWISNHTESHDDWRQAVSAAADKVERESAEIFDFLIQHPPPGYRRDGTGRTGRTLSEDLLITIVGRACSKSRIYDLLLSGECSNSDIQRLQSDKAWLEEVAVQKIQTIQGLNETAGVVGIKVQAREAGLKLVTEALETFKG
;
A
#
# COMPACT_ATOMS: atom_id res chain seq x y z
N MET A 1 52.22 -13.35 32.93
CA MET A 1 52.76 -11.97 32.98
C MET A 1 53.84 -11.84 31.93
N PRO A 2 53.98 -10.71 31.23
CA PRO A 2 52.98 -9.65 30.95
C PRO A 2 52.85 -9.41 29.41
N MET A 3 51.67 -8.99 28.93
CA MET A 3 51.29 -7.61 28.51
C MET A 3 52.06 -7.13 27.24
N ASP A 4 51.48 -6.47 26.23
CA ASP A 4 50.54 -5.36 26.28
C ASP A 4 49.78 -5.12 24.94
N CYS A 5 48.72 -4.35 25.09
CA CYS A 5 47.68 -3.89 24.17
C CYS A 5 48.05 -2.79 23.14
N PHE A 6 47.36 -2.83 21.97
CA PHE A 6 46.83 -1.72 21.11
C PHE A 6 47.78 -0.67 20.46
N PRO A 7 47.45 -0.01 19.30
CA PRO A 7 46.15 0.62 18.99
C PRO A 7 45.59 0.54 17.55
N ILE A 8 44.32 0.94 17.46
CA ILE A 8 43.56 1.35 16.26
C ILE A 8 44.03 2.73 15.79
N ILE A 9 44.38 2.91 14.50
CA ILE A 9 44.40 4.20 13.77
C ILE A 9 44.11 3.89 12.27
N SER A 10 42.89 4.08 11.77
CA SER A 10 42.40 5.27 11.05
C SER A 10 43.22 5.69 9.81
N LEU A 11 42.93 5.09 8.64
CA LEU A 11 43.32 5.60 7.31
C LEU A 11 42.35 6.71 6.84
N ARG A 12 42.24 7.76 7.68
CA ARG A 12 41.68 9.08 7.30
C ARG A 12 42.79 10.05 6.84
N SER A 13 43.97 9.56 6.48
CA SER A 13 45.17 10.38 6.25
C SER A 13 45.65 10.49 4.80
N LEU A 14 44.87 10.06 3.80
CA LEU A 14 45.20 10.29 2.38
C LEU A 14 44.04 10.95 1.64
N LEU A 15 43.71 12.18 2.06
CA LEU A 15 43.04 13.17 1.22
C LEU A 15 44.02 14.32 0.97
N PRO A 16 44.21 14.80 -0.27
CA PRO A 16 44.54 16.20 -0.48
C PRO A 16 43.30 17.06 -0.22
N LYS A 17 43.44 17.98 0.72
CA LYS A 17 42.57 19.14 0.94
C LYS A 17 42.42 19.94 -0.36
N TRP A 18 41.19 20.16 -0.79
CA TRP A 18 40.79 21.42 -1.42
C TRP A 18 39.70 22.03 -0.53
N VAL A 19 40.04 23.12 0.15
CA VAL A 19 39.11 24.05 0.82
C VAL A 19 38.90 25.16 -0.23
N GLY A 20 37.72 25.35 -0.84
CA GLY A 20 36.55 26.11 -0.35
C GLY A 20 36.68 27.61 -0.73
N PRO A 21 35.62 28.46 -0.77
CA PRO A 21 34.19 28.24 -0.53
C PRO A 21 33.28 28.80 -1.65
N LEU A 22 31.97 28.49 -1.64
CA LEU A 22 30.88 29.43 -1.94
C LEU A 22 29.54 28.76 -1.62
N PHE A 23 28.92 29.22 -0.52
CA PHE A 23 27.51 29.07 -0.23
C PHE A 23 26.73 30.12 -1.03
N PHE A 24 25.62 29.74 -1.65
CA PHE A 24 24.37 30.52 -1.61
C PHE A 24 23.18 29.57 -1.71
N GLN A 25 22.16 29.88 -0.91
CA GLN A 25 20.88 29.20 -0.76
C GLN A 25 19.90 29.50 -1.92
N ASP A 26 18.79 28.77 -1.90
CA ASP A 26 17.46 29.06 -2.47
C ASP A 26 17.10 28.51 -3.88
N ASN A 27 16.14 27.57 -3.85
CA ASN A 27 15.21 27.19 -4.94
C ASN A 27 14.21 28.36 -5.19
N PRO A 28 13.43 28.50 -6.31
CA PRO A 28 12.87 27.44 -7.18
C PRO A 28 12.64 27.77 -8.70
N SER A 29 12.13 26.78 -9.44
CA SER A 29 11.23 26.85 -10.63
C SER A 29 11.72 27.18 -12.06
N SER A 30 11.36 26.26 -12.99
CA SER A 30 11.06 26.40 -14.44
C SER A 30 12.11 27.03 -15.37
N VAL A 31 12.41 26.52 -16.58
CA VAL A 31 11.57 26.47 -17.79
C VAL A 31 12.26 25.55 -18.82
N TRP A 32 11.44 24.94 -19.66
CA TRP A 32 11.76 24.09 -20.81
C TRP A 32 12.66 24.74 -21.88
N GLY A 33 13.33 23.88 -22.66
CA GLY A 33 14.01 24.18 -23.95
C GLY A 33 15.48 23.73 -23.90
N ASP A 34 15.99 22.79 -24.68
CA ASP A 34 15.50 22.10 -25.86
C ASP A 34 16.03 20.65 -25.87
N GLN A 35 15.14 19.72 -26.21
CA GLN A 35 15.52 18.42 -26.73
C GLN A 35 16.04 18.60 -28.14
N GLU A 36 17.32 18.36 -28.36
CA GLU A 36 17.87 17.72 -29.55
C GLU A 36 19.38 17.51 -29.35
N ASN A 37 19.89 16.29 -29.62
CA ASN A 37 21.30 15.85 -29.54
C ASN A 37 21.82 15.26 -28.21
N LEU A 38 21.13 14.27 -27.63
CA LEU A 38 21.69 13.46 -26.51
C LEU A 38 21.55 11.94 -26.68
N TYR A 39 21.39 11.47 -27.92
CA TYR A 39 21.26 10.03 -28.22
C TYR A 39 22.57 9.28 -28.54
N SER A 40 23.74 9.94 -28.54
CA SER A 40 25.01 9.28 -28.89
C SER A 40 26.09 9.28 -27.79
N SER A 41 25.90 10.00 -26.67
CA SER A 41 26.93 10.14 -25.62
C SER A 41 26.65 9.38 -24.32
N PHE A 42 25.46 8.79 -24.15
CA PHE A 42 25.13 7.98 -22.98
C PHE A 42 25.57 6.50 -23.07
N GLN A 43 25.85 5.99 -24.27
CA GLN A 43 26.23 4.58 -24.47
C GLN A 43 27.69 4.26 -24.11
N THR A 44 28.61 5.23 -24.19
CA THR A 44 30.04 5.01 -23.89
C THR A 44 30.40 5.15 -22.42
N SER A 45 29.62 5.90 -21.62
CA SER A 45 30.00 6.18 -20.22
C SER A 45 29.82 5.00 -19.27
N SER A 46 28.76 4.18 -19.44
CA SER A 46 28.52 2.99 -18.61
C SER A 46 29.48 1.86 -18.95
N PHE A 47 29.79 1.68 -20.24
CA PHE A 47 30.77 0.70 -20.72
C PHE A 47 32.19 1.03 -20.25
N GLN A 48 32.59 2.31 -20.30
CA GLN A 48 33.88 2.76 -19.78
C GLN A 48 33.96 2.63 -18.25
N LYS A 49 32.85 2.81 -17.50
CA LYS A 49 32.81 2.56 -16.05
C LYS A 49 32.94 1.07 -15.71
N ILE A 50 32.33 0.19 -16.48
CA ILE A 50 32.53 -1.26 -16.38
C ILE A 50 33.99 -1.59 -16.66
N ILE A 51 34.58 -1.09 -17.74
CA ILE A 51 35.99 -1.35 -18.06
C ILE A 51 36.93 -0.79 -16.98
N ASN A 52 36.69 0.43 -16.50
CA ASN A 52 37.49 1.07 -15.47
C ASN A 52 37.36 0.35 -14.10
N PHE A 53 36.20 -0.26 -13.81
CA PHE A 53 36.01 -1.13 -12.64
C PHE A 53 36.90 -2.39 -12.72
N TRP A 54 37.06 -2.95 -13.92
CA TRP A 54 37.92 -4.12 -14.16
C TRP A 54 39.41 -3.73 -14.33
N GLN A 55 39.72 -2.43 -14.35
CA GLN A 55 41.08 -1.88 -14.56
C GLN A 55 41.65 -1.09 -13.36
N MET A 56 40.98 -1.00 -12.20
CA MET A 56 41.57 -0.29 -11.06
C MET A 56 42.41 -1.21 -10.14
N PRO A 57 43.66 -0.83 -9.84
CA PRO A 57 44.57 -1.56 -8.97
C PRO A 57 44.44 -1.06 -7.52
N GLU A 58 44.05 -1.93 -6.59
CA GLU A 58 44.67 -1.91 -5.27
C GLU A 58 44.97 -3.35 -4.80
N PRO A 59 46.15 -3.55 -4.19
CA PRO A 59 46.78 -4.86 -4.07
C PRO A 59 46.30 -5.59 -2.82
N LEU A 60 46.54 -6.90 -2.80
CA LEU A 60 46.39 -7.82 -1.68
C LEU A 60 45.01 -8.48 -1.58
N THR A 61 44.77 -9.48 -2.44
CA THR A 61 44.30 -10.80 -1.96
C THR A 61 44.30 -11.92 -2.99
N ASN A 62 44.62 -11.70 -4.28
CA ASN A 62 44.58 -12.80 -5.24
C ASN A 62 45.68 -12.76 -6.32
N THR A 63 46.88 -13.18 -5.94
CA THR A 63 48.08 -13.27 -6.81
C THR A 63 47.90 -14.16 -8.04
N ALA A 64 46.97 -15.12 -8.01
CA ALA A 64 46.66 -15.96 -9.17
C ALA A 64 45.85 -15.22 -10.25
N VAL A 65 45.03 -14.24 -9.85
CA VAL A 65 44.23 -13.44 -10.79
C VAL A 65 45.11 -12.44 -11.52
N HIS A 66 46.05 -11.81 -10.81
CA HIS A 66 47.01 -10.88 -11.40
C HIS A 66 47.89 -11.54 -12.46
N LYS A 67 48.42 -12.74 -12.16
CA LYS A 67 49.30 -13.45 -13.09
C LYS A 67 48.57 -13.89 -14.37
N GLY A 68 47.30 -14.29 -14.26
CA GLY A 68 46.47 -14.61 -15.42
C GLY A 68 46.11 -13.40 -16.29
N ILE A 69 46.06 -12.19 -15.71
CA ILE A 69 45.82 -10.94 -16.44
C ILE A 69 47.13 -10.48 -17.13
N GLU A 70 48.27 -10.48 -16.43
CA GLU A 70 49.59 -10.13 -16.99
C GLU A 70 50.00 -11.05 -18.14
N ASP A 71 49.78 -12.36 -18.02
CA ASP A 71 50.08 -13.33 -19.08
C ASP A 71 49.22 -13.07 -20.34
N ALA A 72 47.98 -12.58 -20.17
CA ALA A 72 47.11 -12.19 -21.28
C ALA A 72 47.47 -10.82 -21.88
N GLU A 73 47.96 -9.88 -21.08
CA GLU A 73 48.39 -8.54 -21.49
C GLU A 73 49.62 -8.56 -22.41
N SER A 74 50.51 -9.55 -22.25
CA SER A 74 51.76 -9.64 -23.00
C SER A 74 51.62 -10.05 -24.49
N SER A 75 50.42 -10.44 -24.95
CA SER A 75 50.24 -11.12 -26.25
C SER A 75 49.30 -10.49 -27.27
N LEU A 76 48.58 -9.38 -26.98
CA LEU A 76 47.46 -8.95 -27.85
C LEU A 76 47.34 -7.42 -28.02
N GLY A 77 47.25 -6.97 -29.29
CA GLY A 77 47.07 -5.58 -29.73
C GLY A 77 45.69 -4.95 -29.45
N PRO A 78 45.39 -3.72 -29.96
CA PRO A 78 44.38 -2.77 -29.43
C PRO A 78 42.89 -3.14 -29.55
N ASP A 79 42.55 -4.36 -29.95
CA ASP A 79 41.16 -4.74 -30.20
C ASP A 79 40.37 -4.99 -28.90
N ASP A 80 39.12 -4.53 -28.97
CA ASP A 80 37.96 -4.65 -28.07
C ASP A 80 38.17 -5.47 -26.79
N ILE A 81 38.20 -4.78 -25.65
CA ILE A 81 38.45 -5.34 -24.31
C ILE A 81 37.51 -6.49 -23.98
N LEU A 82 36.27 -6.48 -24.50
CA LEU A 82 35.36 -7.60 -24.36
C LEU A 82 35.91 -8.89 -24.97
N ARG A 83 36.42 -8.82 -26.21
CA ARG A 83 37.07 -9.96 -26.87
C ARG A 83 38.32 -10.44 -26.13
N ARG A 84 38.96 -9.57 -25.34
CA ARG A 84 40.09 -9.96 -24.48
C ARG A 84 39.63 -10.72 -23.25
N ILE A 85 38.59 -10.23 -22.57
CA ILE A 85 38.00 -10.89 -21.40
C ILE A 85 37.42 -12.25 -21.80
N GLU A 86 36.81 -12.37 -22.98
CA GLU A 86 36.28 -13.65 -23.49
C GLU A 86 37.36 -14.71 -23.76
N LYS A 87 38.61 -14.31 -23.97
CA LYS A 87 39.75 -15.23 -24.13
C LYS A 87 40.32 -15.72 -22.81
N LEU A 88 39.91 -15.12 -21.68
CA LEU A 88 40.37 -15.56 -20.37
C LEU A 88 39.78 -16.93 -20.01
N PRO A 89 40.50 -17.75 -19.22
CA PRO A 89 39.93 -18.99 -18.68
C PRO A 89 38.65 -18.69 -17.91
N THR A 90 37.61 -19.51 -18.09
CA THR A 90 36.30 -19.31 -17.45
C THR A 90 36.37 -19.19 -15.94
N LYS A 91 37.27 -19.93 -15.28
CA LYS A 91 37.52 -19.84 -13.84
C LYS A 91 38.00 -18.44 -13.40
N LEU A 92 38.78 -17.77 -14.25
CA LEU A 92 39.27 -16.41 -13.98
C LEU A 92 38.12 -15.40 -14.09
N ILE A 93 37.30 -15.52 -15.15
CA ILE A 93 36.10 -14.70 -15.34
C ILE A 93 35.17 -14.85 -14.14
N ASP A 94 34.92 -16.09 -13.68
CA ASP A 94 34.09 -16.36 -12.50
C ASP A 94 34.64 -15.67 -11.23
N SER A 95 35.96 -15.75 -11.04
CA SER A 95 36.63 -15.17 -9.87
C SER A 95 36.54 -13.65 -9.86
N ILE A 96 36.59 -13.01 -11.04
CA ILE A 96 36.44 -11.55 -11.15
C ILE A 96 34.98 -11.14 -10.89
N ILE A 97 34.00 -11.87 -11.43
CA ILE A 97 32.58 -11.62 -11.16
C ILE A 97 32.31 -11.75 -9.66
N GLU A 98 32.81 -12.80 -9.02
CA GLU A 98 32.69 -12.98 -7.57
C GLU A 98 33.35 -11.84 -6.79
N ALA A 99 34.60 -11.48 -7.12
CA ALA A 99 35.30 -10.37 -6.48
C ALA A 99 34.55 -9.04 -6.65
N SER A 100 33.88 -8.83 -7.79
CA SER A 100 33.07 -7.64 -8.07
C SER A 100 31.89 -7.53 -7.12
N VAL A 101 31.16 -8.63 -6.88
CA VAL A 101 30.01 -8.65 -5.97
C VAL A 101 30.41 -8.35 -4.52
N PHE A 102 31.62 -8.77 -4.12
CA PHE A 102 32.15 -8.63 -2.76
C PHE A 102 33.24 -7.55 -2.62
N SER A 103 33.30 -6.59 -3.54
CA SER A 103 34.26 -5.48 -3.48
C SER A 103 34.06 -4.58 -2.24
N GLU A 104 32.86 -4.62 -1.65
CA GLU A 104 32.51 -3.97 -0.38
C GLU A 104 32.04 -4.99 0.68
N PRO A 105 32.21 -4.72 2.00
CA PRO A 105 31.85 -5.64 3.08
C PRO A 105 30.40 -6.15 3.07
N LEU A 106 29.46 -5.33 2.57
CA LEU A 106 28.03 -5.66 2.45
C LEU A 106 27.55 -5.70 1.00
N GLY A 107 28.49 -5.92 0.07
CA GLY A 107 28.27 -5.92 -1.37
C GLY A 107 28.28 -4.51 -1.98
N SER A 108 28.79 -4.40 -3.20
CA SER A 108 28.83 -3.12 -3.92
C SER A 108 27.65 -2.96 -4.86
N HIS A 109 26.91 -1.87 -4.68
CA HIS A 109 25.80 -1.51 -5.53
C HIS A 109 26.27 -1.24 -6.97
N ASP A 110 27.35 -0.48 -7.12
CA ASP A 110 27.83 -0.06 -8.43
C ASP A 110 28.31 -1.25 -9.24
N SER A 111 29.00 -2.21 -8.62
CA SER A 111 29.39 -3.47 -9.26
C SER A 111 28.17 -4.27 -9.72
N LEU A 112 27.15 -4.43 -8.87
CA LEU A 112 25.94 -5.17 -9.20
C LEU A 112 25.14 -4.49 -10.33
N HIS A 113 24.98 -3.17 -10.24
CA HIS A 113 24.27 -2.38 -11.24
C HIS A 113 24.97 -2.45 -12.60
N ASN A 114 26.29 -2.38 -12.61
CA ASN A 114 27.11 -2.53 -13.81
C ASN A 114 26.97 -3.93 -14.44
N LEU A 115 26.97 -4.99 -13.62
CA LEU A 115 26.75 -6.37 -14.10
C LEU A 115 25.35 -6.54 -14.69
N GLN A 116 24.33 -5.96 -14.05
CA GLN A 116 22.95 -6.00 -14.52
C GLN A 116 22.78 -5.22 -15.83
N ALA A 117 23.31 -4.00 -15.91
CA ALA A 117 23.31 -3.19 -17.13
C ALA A 117 24.04 -3.89 -18.29
N PHE A 118 25.18 -4.54 -18.01
CA PHE A 118 25.91 -5.34 -18.98
C PHE A 118 25.04 -6.46 -19.56
N CYS A 119 24.34 -7.22 -18.71
CA CYS A 119 23.48 -8.31 -19.15
C CYS A 119 22.28 -7.83 -19.98
N GLN A 120 21.82 -6.59 -19.78
CA GLN A 120 20.72 -6.00 -20.56
C GLN A 120 21.17 -5.48 -21.93
N GLN A 121 22.38 -4.92 -22.02
CA GLN A 121 22.86 -4.25 -23.21
C GLN A 121 23.55 -5.18 -24.21
N GLN A 122 24.13 -6.28 -23.73
CA GLN A 122 24.92 -7.17 -24.56
C GLN A 122 24.11 -8.35 -25.10
N GLU A 123 24.31 -8.62 -26.39
CA GLU A 123 23.92 -9.88 -27.02
C GLU A 123 24.61 -11.07 -26.33
N ASP A 124 24.09 -12.27 -26.54
CA ASP A 124 24.52 -13.45 -25.80
C ASP A 124 26.01 -13.74 -26.02
N CYS A 125 26.80 -13.46 -24.98
CA CYS A 125 28.24 -13.57 -24.97
C CYS A 125 28.71 -14.46 -23.81
N ILE A 126 29.98 -14.91 -23.85
CA ILE A 126 30.52 -15.82 -22.83
C ILE A 126 30.47 -15.17 -21.45
N VAL A 127 30.83 -13.89 -21.36
CA VAL A 127 30.83 -13.14 -20.09
C VAL A 127 29.44 -13.07 -19.47
N LYS A 128 28.41 -12.74 -20.26
CA LYS A 128 27.01 -12.71 -19.82
C LYS A 128 26.56 -14.07 -19.29
N SER A 129 26.88 -15.15 -20.01
CA SER A 129 26.62 -16.53 -19.56
C SER A 129 27.33 -16.87 -18.25
N ARG A 130 28.58 -16.41 -18.07
CA ARG A 130 29.30 -16.58 -16.80
C ARG A 130 28.68 -15.77 -15.67
N ILE A 131 28.25 -14.53 -15.88
CA ILE A 131 27.54 -13.73 -14.87
C ILE A 131 26.31 -14.48 -14.37
N HIS A 132 25.47 -14.97 -15.28
CA HIS A 132 24.30 -15.77 -14.92
C HIS A 132 24.69 -17.04 -14.13
N THR A 133 25.78 -17.72 -14.53
CA THR A 133 26.27 -18.95 -13.89
C THR A 133 26.78 -18.71 -12.48
N VAL A 134 27.62 -17.69 -12.29
CA VAL A 134 28.23 -17.34 -11.00
C VAL A 134 27.17 -16.90 -10.01
N LEU A 135 26.27 -16.00 -10.42
CA LEU A 135 25.22 -15.49 -9.53
C LEU A 135 24.22 -16.58 -9.10
N ARG A 136 23.96 -17.57 -9.97
CA ARG A 136 23.14 -18.75 -9.63
C ARG A 136 23.88 -19.80 -8.80
N SER A 137 25.18 -19.64 -8.55
CA SER A 137 25.97 -20.62 -7.83
C SER A 137 25.54 -20.71 -6.36
N PRO A 138 25.30 -21.93 -5.82
CA PRO A 138 25.06 -22.13 -4.39
C PRO A 138 26.20 -21.63 -3.49
N SER A 139 27.44 -21.62 -3.99
CA SER A 139 28.59 -21.10 -3.24
C SER A 139 28.48 -19.60 -3.00
N ILE A 140 28.10 -18.84 -4.03
CA ILE A 140 27.89 -17.39 -3.95
C ILE A 140 26.73 -17.07 -3.01
N ARG A 141 25.60 -17.77 -3.16
CA ARG A 141 24.45 -17.62 -2.26
C ARG A 141 24.86 -17.81 -0.79
N LYS A 142 25.57 -18.90 -0.48
CA LYS A 142 26.03 -19.18 0.90
C LYS A 142 27.00 -18.12 1.42
N ARG A 143 27.89 -17.62 0.55
CA ARG A 143 28.83 -16.55 0.89
C ARG A 143 28.11 -15.23 1.16
N ILE A 144 27.09 -14.90 0.37
CA ILE A 144 26.20 -13.74 0.61
C ILE A 144 25.44 -13.89 1.92
N GLU A 145 24.79 -15.03 2.17
CA GLU A 145 24.05 -15.27 3.41
C GLU A 145 24.96 -15.11 4.65
N THR A 146 26.23 -15.51 4.54
CA THR A 146 27.21 -15.38 5.62
C THR A 146 27.68 -13.92 5.77
N ASN A 147 28.15 -13.30 4.69
CA ASN A 147 28.80 -11.98 4.72
C ASN A 147 27.80 -10.84 4.98
N TRP A 148 26.58 -10.97 4.45
CA TRP A 148 25.50 -10.01 4.67
C TRP A 148 24.66 -10.37 5.90
N GLU A 149 25.06 -11.43 6.63
CA GLU A 149 24.42 -11.93 7.84
C GLU A 149 22.92 -12.24 7.68
N LEU A 150 22.49 -12.61 6.47
CA LEU A 150 21.10 -12.93 6.18
C LEU A 150 20.68 -14.23 6.86
N CYS A 151 19.49 -14.22 7.45
CA CYS A 151 18.82 -15.44 7.88
C CYS A 151 17.89 -15.91 6.76
N PRO A 152 17.99 -17.15 6.25
CA PRO A 152 17.22 -17.63 5.10
C PRO A 152 15.70 -17.54 5.22
N ASP A 153 15.18 -17.75 6.42
CA ASP A 153 13.75 -17.78 6.69
C ASP A 153 13.46 -17.49 8.18
N PHE A 154 12.17 -17.43 8.50
CA PHE A 154 11.70 -17.14 9.84
C PHE A 154 12.05 -18.24 10.87
N ASP A 155 12.07 -19.52 10.50
CA ASP A 155 12.38 -20.58 11.46
C ASP A 155 13.87 -20.56 11.83
N HIS A 156 14.73 -20.24 10.87
CA HIS A 156 16.13 -19.99 11.10
C HIS A 156 16.34 -18.79 12.04
N THR A 157 15.62 -17.68 11.81
CA THR A 157 15.71 -16.52 12.72
C THR A 157 15.36 -16.86 14.17
N LYS A 158 14.31 -17.68 14.39
CA LYS A 158 13.92 -18.16 15.72
C LYS A 158 15.00 -19.03 16.36
N THR A 159 15.56 -19.95 15.58
CA THR A 159 16.53 -20.93 16.07
C THR A 159 17.85 -20.27 16.44
N CYS A 160 18.28 -19.27 15.66
CA CYS A 160 19.57 -18.61 15.86
C CYS A 160 19.63 -17.69 17.07
N ARG A 161 18.52 -17.36 17.75
CA ARG A 161 18.45 -16.44 18.92
C ARG A 161 19.39 -15.22 18.76
N ARG A 162 19.54 -14.71 17.54
CA ARG A 162 20.44 -13.58 17.28
C ARG A 162 19.88 -12.34 17.95
N THR A 163 20.75 -11.58 18.61
CA THR A 163 20.42 -10.21 19.02
C THR A 163 20.32 -9.37 17.76
N PHE A 164 19.09 -9.10 17.32
CA PHE A 164 18.84 -8.20 16.20
C PHE A 164 19.25 -6.78 16.60
N ASP A 165 20.10 -6.18 15.78
CA ASP A 165 20.59 -4.82 16.01
C ASP A 165 19.84 -3.88 15.08
N LYS A 166 18.93 -3.09 15.66
CA LYS A 166 18.17 -2.07 14.90
C LYS A 166 19.06 -1.00 14.28
N THR A 167 20.33 -0.88 14.71
CA THR A 167 21.32 0.06 14.18
C THR A 167 22.26 -0.58 13.16
N ALA A 168 22.08 -1.86 12.86
CA ALA A 168 22.89 -2.56 11.88
C ALA A 168 22.76 -1.89 10.48
N PRO A 169 23.89 -1.74 9.75
CA PRO A 169 23.84 -1.25 8.38
C PRO A 169 23.07 -2.23 7.48
N HIS A 170 22.28 -1.69 6.56
CA HIS A 170 21.58 -2.47 5.56
C HIS A 170 22.55 -3.14 4.59
N ASP A 171 22.34 -4.43 4.33
CA ASP A 171 23.02 -5.17 3.28
C ASP A 171 22.66 -4.67 1.87
N LEU A 172 23.36 -5.13 0.84
CA LEU A 172 23.09 -4.72 -0.54
C LEU A 172 21.66 -5.04 -1.01
N ALA A 173 21.09 -6.20 -0.66
CA ALA A 173 19.72 -6.53 -1.06
C ALA A 173 18.71 -5.58 -0.38
N SER A 174 18.86 -5.34 0.91
CA SER A 174 18.04 -4.36 1.64
C SER A 174 18.12 -2.94 1.05
N ARG A 175 19.34 -2.46 0.77
CA ARG A 175 19.56 -1.13 0.16
C ARG A 175 18.93 -1.03 -1.23
N THR A 176 19.01 -2.10 -2.02
CA THR A 176 18.49 -2.11 -3.40
C THR A 176 16.97 -2.17 -3.48
N ILE A 177 16.28 -2.71 -2.48
CA ILE A 177 14.80 -2.62 -2.40
C ILE A 177 14.34 -1.16 -2.47
N VAL A 178 15.03 -0.27 -1.76
CA VAL A 178 14.68 1.15 -1.66
C VAL A 178 15.30 1.96 -2.81
N ASN A 179 16.59 1.78 -3.06
CA ASN A 179 17.36 2.69 -3.90
C ASN A 179 17.50 2.23 -5.36
N CYS A 180 17.39 0.93 -5.65
CA CYS A 180 17.54 0.40 -7.00
C CYS A 180 16.80 -0.94 -7.19
N PRO A 181 15.47 -0.90 -7.40
CA PRO A 181 14.62 -2.10 -7.53
C PRO A 181 15.06 -3.07 -8.63
N GLN A 182 15.71 -2.57 -9.67
CA GLN A 182 16.24 -3.38 -10.77
C GLN A 182 17.38 -4.29 -10.31
N CYS A 183 18.30 -3.78 -9.47
CA CYS A 183 19.37 -4.56 -8.88
C CYS A 183 18.82 -5.61 -7.91
N PHE A 184 17.80 -5.28 -7.13
CA PHE A 184 17.15 -6.24 -6.24
C PHE A 184 16.46 -7.36 -7.03
N THR A 185 15.73 -7.01 -8.09
CA THR A 185 15.10 -7.99 -9.00
C THR A 185 16.14 -8.87 -9.66
N PHE A 186 17.28 -8.30 -10.08
CA PHE A 186 18.39 -9.05 -10.64
C PHE A 186 18.95 -10.08 -9.64
N LEU A 187 19.10 -9.74 -8.36
CA LEU A 187 19.49 -10.70 -7.32
C LEU A 187 18.46 -11.82 -7.13
N LEU A 188 17.15 -11.49 -7.18
CA LEU A 188 16.07 -12.48 -7.08
C LEU A 188 16.02 -13.42 -8.29
N ASP A 189 16.16 -12.91 -9.51
CA ASP A 189 16.07 -13.68 -10.76
C ASP A 189 17.20 -14.72 -10.88
N HIS A 190 18.34 -14.42 -10.29
CA HIS A 190 19.47 -15.33 -10.19
C HIS A 190 19.39 -16.25 -8.98
N GLN A 191 18.36 -16.11 -8.14
CA GLN A 191 18.24 -16.79 -6.86
C GLN A 191 19.49 -16.59 -6.00
N THR A 192 20.15 -15.45 -6.13
CA THR A 192 21.35 -15.09 -5.36
C THR A 192 21.00 -14.86 -3.89
N ILE A 193 19.78 -14.39 -3.66
CA ILE A 193 19.17 -14.20 -2.35
C ILE A 193 17.86 -15.00 -2.28
N ARG A 194 17.44 -15.36 -1.06
CA ARG A 194 16.10 -15.92 -0.84
C ARG A 194 15.11 -14.78 -0.55
N PRO A 195 13.92 -14.77 -1.17
CA PRO A 195 12.91 -13.74 -0.92
C PRO A 195 12.35 -13.76 0.51
N SER A 196 12.40 -14.92 1.18
CA SER A 196 12.02 -15.13 2.58
C SER A 196 13.05 -14.64 3.60
N SER A 197 14.21 -14.15 3.14
CA SER A 197 15.32 -13.81 4.02
C SER A 197 15.02 -12.63 4.94
N PHE A 198 15.66 -12.68 6.09
CA PHE A 198 15.68 -11.63 7.11
C PHE A 198 17.05 -11.01 7.22
N CYS A 199 17.05 -9.70 7.38
CA CYS A 199 18.24 -8.88 7.54
C CYS A 199 18.68 -8.86 9.00
N ARG A 200 19.88 -8.33 9.27
CA ARG A 200 20.46 -8.26 10.62
C ARG A 200 19.62 -7.47 11.63
N ASP A 201 18.77 -6.56 11.15
CA ASP A 201 17.84 -5.76 11.96
C ASP A 201 16.51 -6.49 12.27
N GLY A 202 16.33 -7.71 11.76
CA GLY A 202 15.14 -8.53 11.96
C GLY A 202 13.98 -8.23 10.99
N GLN A 203 14.20 -7.42 9.96
CA GLN A 203 13.20 -7.17 8.93
C GLN A 203 13.33 -8.20 7.80
N SER A 204 12.22 -8.76 7.36
CA SER A 204 12.20 -9.52 6.10
C SER A 204 12.30 -8.56 4.91
N PHE A 205 12.79 -9.05 3.78
CA PHE A 205 12.74 -8.27 2.53
C PHE A 205 11.32 -7.84 2.17
N TYR A 206 10.32 -8.68 2.47
CA TYR A 206 8.91 -8.32 2.30
C TYR A 206 8.52 -7.07 3.13
N LEU A 207 8.91 -7.02 4.41
CA LEU A 207 8.61 -5.87 5.27
C LEU A 207 9.30 -4.60 4.79
N ILE A 208 10.54 -4.70 4.33
CA ILE A 208 11.28 -3.55 3.80
C ILE A 208 10.58 -3.02 2.55
N ALA A 209 10.16 -3.89 1.64
CA ALA A 209 9.44 -3.51 0.42
C ALA A 209 8.08 -2.85 0.69
N VAL A 210 7.35 -3.35 1.70
CA VAL A 210 6.10 -2.73 2.17
C VAL A 210 6.36 -1.34 2.77
N LYS A 211 7.40 -1.18 3.58
CA LYS A 211 7.75 0.12 4.18
C LYS A 211 8.25 1.15 3.15
N SER A 212 8.84 0.69 2.06
CA SER A 212 9.28 1.54 0.96
C SER A 212 8.19 1.84 -0.07
N ASP A 213 6.96 1.35 0.15
CA ASP A 213 5.79 1.55 -0.73
C ASP A 213 6.05 1.15 -2.20
N ASN A 214 6.86 0.11 -2.41
CA ASN A 214 7.26 -0.32 -3.76
C ASN A 214 6.47 -1.56 -4.22
N HIS A 215 5.29 -1.32 -4.79
CA HIS A 215 4.36 -2.39 -5.18
C HIS A 215 4.94 -3.41 -6.16
N ASP A 216 5.81 -3.01 -7.09
CA ASP A 216 6.41 -3.93 -8.06
C ASP A 216 7.39 -4.89 -7.39
N VAL A 217 8.21 -4.38 -6.47
CA VAL A 217 9.11 -5.21 -5.67
C VAL A 217 8.31 -6.15 -4.76
N ILE A 218 7.23 -5.68 -4.14
CA ILE A 218 6.35 -6.52 -3.31
C ILE A 218 5.80 -7.68 -4.14
N LYS A 219 5.25 -7.40 -5.33
CA LYS A 219 4.73 -8.43 -6.25
C LYS A 219 5.84 -9.42 -6.66
N ARG A 220 7.05 -8.92 -6.95
CA ARG A 220 8.19 -9.77 -7.31
C ARG A 220 8.59 -10.70 -6.17
N ILE A 221 8.68 -10.19 -4.93
CA ILE A 221 9.00 -10.98 -3.73
C ILE A 221 7.95 -12.06 -3.53
N VAL A 222 6.65 -11.71 -3.54
CA VAL A 222 5.55 -12.67 -3.32
C VAL A 222 5.52 -13.74 -4.41
N SER A 223 5.85 -13.39 -5.65
CA SER A 223 5.94 -14.36 -6.75
C SER A 223 7.10 -15.34 -6.59
N ALA A 224 8.21 -14.86 -6.02
CA ALA A 224 9.43 -15.66 -5.84
C ALA A 224 9.43 -16.49 -4.54
N ILE A 225 8.64 -16.11 -3.54
CA ILE A 225 8.63 -16.80 -2.23
C ILE A 225 8.04 -18.19 -2.35
N GLU A 226 8.55 -19.12 -1.53
CA GLU A 226 7.96 -20.43 -1.41
C GLU A 226 6.59 -20.33 -0.72
N PRO A 227 5.57 -21.08 -1.17
CA PRO A 227 4.21 -20.89 -0.69
C PRO A 227 4.06 -21.13 0.80
N GLN A 228 4.86 -22.04 1.38
CA GLN A 228 4.82 -22.31 2.82
C GLN A 228 5.31 -21.11 3.66
N ASP A 229 6.20 -20.28 3.11
CA ASP A 229 6.73 -19.11 3.81
C ASP A 229 5.70 -17.96 3.85
N LEU A 230 4.66 -17.96 3.01
CA LEU A 230 3.55 -17.01 3.10
C LEU A 230 2.78 -17.12 4.43
N PHE A 231 2.87 -18.29 5.08
CA PHE A 231 2.24 -18.58 6.38
C PHE A 231 3.16 -18.25 7.56
N LYS A 232 4.42 -17.86 7.31
CA LYS A 232 5.37 -17.48 8.35
C LYS A 232 5.31 -15.99 8.61
N SER A 233 5.70 -15.59 9.83
CA SER A 233 5.75 -14.18 10.22
C SER A 233 6.73 -13.44 9.33
N PHE A 234 6.39 -12.21 8.93
CA PHE A 234 7.28 -11.34 8.14
C PHE A 234 8.15 -10.43 9.01
N SER A 235 7.97 -10.47 10.33
CA SER A 235 8.79 -9.76 11.31
C SER A 235 9.07 -10.62 12.54
N VAL A 236 10.27 -10.45 13.13
CA VAL A 236 10.62 -10.99 14.45
C VAL A 236 10.35 -10.00 15.58
N ASN A 237 10.17 -8.71 15.27
CA ASN A 237 9.98 -7.66 16.26
C ASN A 237 8.50 -7.50 16.59
N GLU A 238 8.11 -7.80 17.82
CA GLU A 238 6.70 -7.77 18.27
C GLU A 238 6.09 -6.34 18.26
N GLU A 239 6.91 -5.30 18.30
CA GLU A 239 6.48 -3.88 18.39
C GLU A 239 5.82 -3.34 17.10
N ASN A 240 6.21 -3.82 15.92
CA ASN A 240 5.82 -3.18 14.64
C ASN A 240 4.66 -3.88 13.92
N SER A 241 4.41 -5.14 14.29
CA SER A 241 3.30 -5.94 13.81
C SER A 241 3.39 -7.25 14.57
N GLY A 242 2.49 -7.48 15.53
CA GLY A 242 2.41 -8.79 16.22
C GLY A 242 2.47 -9.93 15.21
N ARG A 243 2.88 -11.14 15.65
CA ARG A 243 3.22 -12.41 14.93
C ARG A 243 2.38 -12.81 13.69
N LYS A 244 2.11 -11.89 12.78
CA LYS A 244 1.25 -12.02 11.62
C LYS A 244 2.08 -12.57 10.49
N SER A 245 1.52 -13.56 9.82
CA SER A 245 2.07 -14.06 8.56
C SER A 245 1.95 -13.02 7.45
N ILE A 246 2.73 -13.20 6.38
CA ILE A 246 2.61 -12.40 5.14
C ILE A 246 1.16 -12.43 4.67
N LEU A 247 0.54 -13.61 4.58
CA LEU A 247 -0.85 -13.78 4.16
C LEU A 247 -1.86 -13.03 5.05
N GLN A 248 -1.70 -13.08 6.38
CA GLN A 248 -2.60 -12.35 7.29
C GLN A 248 -2.46 -10.83 7.11
N PHE A 249 -1.24 -10.34 6.91
CA PHE A 249 -0.98 -8.93 6.69
C PHE A 249 -1.63 -8.42 5.41
N THR A 250 -1.54 -9.19 4.32
CA THR A 250 -2.05 -8.77 3.01
C THR A 250 -3.57 -8.67 2.96
N THR A 251 -4.32 -9.32 3.86
CA THR A 251 -5.80 -9.21 3.89
C THR A 251 -6.33 -7.80 4.06
N ARG A 252 -5.50 -6.82 4.43
CA ARG A 252 -5.88 -5.40 4.57
C ARG A 252 -5.99 -4.67 3.22
N ASP A 253 -5.38 -5.21 2.17
CA ASP A 253 -5.31 -4.58 0.86
C ASP A 253 -5.59 -5.61 -0.24
N ALA A 254 -6.49 -5.27 -1.16
CA ALA A 254 -6.95 -6.18 -2.20
C ALA A 254 -5.81 -6.60 -3.16
N GLN A 255 -4.93 -5.68 -3.52
CA GLN A 255 -3.85 -5.93 -4.47
C GLN A 255 -2.75 -6.79 -3.86
N LEU A 256 -2.39 -6.52 -2.60
CA LEU A 256 -1.42 -7.31 -1.87
C LEU A 256 -1.93 -8.74 -1.62
N PHE A 257 -3.22 -8.87 -1.25
CA PHE A 257 -3.82 -10.18 -1.04
C PHE A 257 -3.86 -10.99 -2.33
N GLN A 258 -4.22 -10.36 -3.45
CA GLN A 258 -4.30 -11.02 -4.76
C GLN A 258 -2.97 -11.69 -5.15
N GLY A 259 -1.83 -11.03 -4.94
CA GLY A 259 -0.52 -11.63 -5.23
C GLY A 259 -0.24 -12.88 -4.40
N CYS A 260 -0.61 -12.87 -3.11
CA CYS A 260 -0.49 -14.07 -2.26
C CYS A 260 -1.47 -15.15 -2.70
N TRP A 261 -2.68 -14.77 -3.08
CA TRP A 261 -3.73 -15.67 -3.51
C TRP A 261 -3.36 -16.41 -4.80
N GLU A 262 -2.87 -15.71 -5.81
CA GLU A 262 -2.38 -16.28 -7.06
C GLU A 262 -1.26 -17.30 -6.83
N ARG A 263 -0.38 -17.02 -5.87
CA ARG A 263 0.70 -17.94 -5.49
C ARG A 263 0.19 -19.23 -4.84
N LEU A 264 -0.95 -19.17 -4.14
CA LEU A 264 -1.57 -20.29 -3.41
C LEU A 264 -2.61 -21.06 -4.24
N LEU A 265 -3.12 -20.48 -5.34
CA LEU A 265 -4.11 -21.12 -6.22
C LEU A 265 -3.70 -22.54 -6.68
N PRO A 266 -2.45 -22.80 -7.12
CA PRO A 266 -2.03 -24.12 -7.58
C PRO A 266 -1.95 -25.21 -6.49
N MET A 267 -2.14 -24.85 -5.21
CA MET A 267 -1.92 -25.73 -4.06
C MET A 267 -3.21 -26.00 -3.28
N PRO A 268 -4.20 -26.74 -3.84
CA PRO A 268 -5.54 -26.95 -3.27
C PRO A 268 -5.56 -27.55 -1.86
N GLU A 269 -4.53 -28.31 -1.49
CA GLU A 269 -4.39 -29.00 -0.22
C GLU A 269 -4.21 -28.07 0.98
N ILE A 270 -3.76 -26.83 0.75
CA ILE A 270 -3.56 -25.87 1.84
C ILE A 270 -4.91 -25.34 2.32
N ARG A 271 -5.26 -25.72 3.55
CA ARG A 271 -6.41 -25.16 4.27
C ARG A 271 -6.03 -23.84 4.92
N LEU A 272 -6.86 -22.82 4.71
CA LEU A 272 -6.59 -21.47 5.21
C LEU A 272 -7.24 -21.18 6.57
N SER A 273 -8.17 -22.05 7.01
CA SER A 273 -8.96 -21.86 8.23
C SER A 273 -8.12 -21.79 9.51
N SER A 274 -6.92 -22.37 9.53
CA SER A 274 -6.00 -22.31 10.67
C SER A 274 -5.17 -21.03 10.71
N THR A 275 -5.09 -20.29 9.60
CA THR A 275 -4.25 -19.09 9.47
C THR A 275 -5.08 -17.81 9.48
N LEU A 276 -6.20 -17.78 8.75
CA LEU A 276 -7.03 -16.59 8.64
C LEU A 276 -8.03 -16.56 9.79
N GLY A 277 -7.84 -15.62 10.71
CA GLY A 277 -8.73 -15.39 11.83
C GLY A 277 -9.88 -14.45 11.48
N SER A 278 -10.70 -14.11 12.48
CA SER A 278 -11.86 -13.24 12.30
C SER A 278 -11.52 -11.84 11.79
N THR A 279 -10.36 -11.30 12.19
CA THR A 279 -9.91 -9.97 11.74
C THR A 279 -9.57 -9.99 10.26
N GLU A 280 -8.88 -11.03 9.81
CA GLU A 280 -8.53 -11.24 8.41
C GLU A 280 -9.78 -11.48 7.55
N ILE A 281 -10.72 -12.32 8.00
CA ILE A 281 -12.02 -12.54 7.35
C ILE A 281 -12.79 -11.22 7.18
N MET A 282 -12.85 -10.41 8.25
CA MET A 282 -13.51 -9.11 8.23
C MET A 282 -12.88 -8.17 7.18
N ASN A 283 -11.55 -8.18 7.04
CA ASN A 283 -10.89 -7.35 6.02
C ASN A 283 -11.15 -7.86 4.60
N LEU A 284 -11.13 -9.19 4.38
CA LEU A 284 -11.45 -9.79 3.09
C LEU A 284 -12.86 -9.42 2.61
N CYS A 285 -13.83 -9.31 3.53
CA CYS A 285 -15.19 -8.89 3.19
C CYS A 285 -15.26 -7.48 2.56
N LYS A 286 -14.25 -6.63 2.73
CA LYS A 286 -14.23 -5.27 2.16
C LYS A 286 -13.91 -5.24 0.66
N PHE A 287 -13.45 -6.35 0.07
CA PHE A 287 -13.09 -6.38 -1.36
C PHE A 287 -13.33 -7.71 -2.06
N ALA A 288 -13.53 -8.82 -1.33
CA ALA A 288 -13.74 -10.12 -1.95
C ALA A 288 -15.04 -10.13 -2.76
N GLY A 289 -14.95 -10.46 -4.05
CA GLY A 289 -16.09 -10.76 -4.90
C GLY A 289 -16.58 -12.21 -4.75
N LYS A 290 -17.69 -12.54 -5.43
CA LYS A 290 -18.32 -13.88 -5.37
C LYS A 290 -17.36 -15.02 -5.66
N ASP A 291 -16.51 -14.88 -6.68
CA ASP A 291 -15.59 -15.94 -7.10
C ASP A 291 -14.52 -16.19 -6.04
N LEU A 292 -13.90 -15.12 -5.52
CA LEU A 292 -12.94 -15.23 -4.44
C LEU A 292 -13.59 -15.82 -3.18
N ALA A 293 -14.80 -15.36 -2.82
CA ALA A 293 -15.55 -15.89 -1.67
C ALA A 293 -15.84 -17.39 -1.81
N ASN A 294 -16.24 -17.84 -3.00
CA ASN A 294 -16.44 -19.26 -3.28
C ASN A 294 -15.12 -20.02 -3.15
N GLN A 295 -14.02 -19.54 -3.74
CA GLN A 295 -12.74 -20.24 -3.67
C GLN A 295 -12.22 -20.32 -2.22
N LEU A 296 -12.33 -19.23 -1.45
CA LEU A 296 -11.98 -19.19 -0.02
C LEU A 296 -12.81 -20.19 0.79
N LEU A 297 -14.12 -20.29 0.51
CA LEU A 297 -15.00 -21.27 1.15
C LEU A 297 -14.55 -22.71 0.88
N HIS A 298 -14.15 -23.02 -0.36
CA HIS A 298 -13.57 -24.34 -0.69
C HIS A 298 -12.24 -24.61 0.04
N ARG A 299 -11.50 -23.56 0.43
CA ARG A 299 -10.29 -23.64 1.28
C ARG A 299 -10.59 -23.58 2.79
N GLY A 300 -11.87 -23.65 3.18
CA GLY A 300 -12.31 -23.68 4.58
C GLY A 300 -12.46 -22.31 5.23
N VAL A 301 -12.42 -21.22 4.47
CA VAL A 301 -12.61 -19.85 4.97
C VAL A 301 -13.99 -19.36 4.60
N ASP A 302 -14.88 -19.35 5.60
CA ASP A 302 -16.24 -18.86 5.42
C ASP A 302 -16.34 -17.38 5.82
N LEU A 303 -16.52 -16.52 4.81
CA LEU A 303 -16.65 -15.08 5.00
C LEU A 303 -17.90 -14.67 5.80
N ARG A 304 -18.85 -15.58 6.02
CA ARG A 304 -20.08 -15.31 6.78
C ARG A 304 -19.86 -15.33 8.29
N ILE A 305 -18.78 -15.95 8.76
CA ILE A 305 -18.50 -16.11 10.20
C ILE A 305 -18.12 -14.74 10.79
N PRO A 306 -18.94 -14.17 11.69
CA PRO A 306 -18.71 -12.84 12.23
C PRO A 306 -17.51 -12.80 13.17
N ASN A 307 -17.00 -11.60 13.42
CA ASN A 307 -15.89 -11.43 14.35
C ASN A 307 -16.38 -11.50 15.81
N PRO A 308 -15.87 -12.43 16.64
CA PRO A 308 -16.31 -12.57 18.02
C PRO A 308 -16.00 -11.34 18.90
N ASN A 309 -15.03 -10.51 18.50
CA ASN A 309 -14.55 -9.40 19.33
C ASN A 309 -15.41 -8.14 19.25
N ASN A 310 -16.17 -7.94 18.16
CA ASN A 310 -17.05 -6.79 18.02
C ASN A 310 -18.53 -7.18 17.83
N GLY A 311 -18.82 -8.47 17.64
CA GLY A 311 -20.18 -8.98 17.43
C GLY A 311 -20.86 -8.44 16.16
N LEU A 312 -20.15 -7.65 15.34
CA LEU A 312 -20.71 -7.02 14.16
C LEU A 312 -20.79 -8.05 13.04
N PRO A 313 -21.96 -8.20 12.39
CA PRO A 313 -22.09 -9.04 11.22
C PRO A 313 -21.15 -8.56 10.10
N ASN A 314 -20.55 -9.51 9.37
CA ASN A 314 -19.67 -9.16 8.24
C ASN A 314 -20.42 -8.45 7.10
N TRP A 315 -21.75 -8.48 7.10
CA TRP A 315 -22.63 -7.64 6.29
C TRP A 315 -22.19 -6.17 6.26
N HIS A 316 -21.81 -5.60 7.41
CA HIS A 316 -21.34 -4.21 7.49
C HIS A 316 -20.06 -3.97 6.69
N GLN A 317 -19.18 -4.96 6.57
CA GLN A 317 -17.93 -4.84 5.83
C GLN A 317 -18.17 -4.85 4.33
N LEU A 318 -19.21 -5.55 3.86
CA LEU A 318 -19.57 -5.59 2.43
C LEU A 318 -19.92 -4.20 1.90
N LEU A 319 -20.51 -3.34 2.73
CA LEU A 319 -20.89 -1.98 2.37
C LEU A 319 -19.70 -1.04 2.08
N HIS A 320 -18.47 -1.45 2.43
CA HIS A 320 -17.24 -0.72 2.05
C HIS A 320 -16.78 -1.05 0.62
N GLN A 321 -17.38 -2.05 -0.03
CA GLN A 321 -17.09 -2.36 -1.43
C GLN A 321 -17.65 -1.28 -2.36
N GLN A 322 -16.96 -1.02 -3.47
CA GLN A 322 -17.46 -0.12 -4.52
C GLN A 322 -18.80 -0.60 -5.11
N ASN A 323 -18.97 -1.92 -5.25
CA ASN A 323 -20.23 -2.54 -5.62
C ASN A 323 -20.57 -3.70 -4.65
N PRO A 324 -21.37 -3.44 -3.60
CA PRO A 324 -21.66 -4.43 -2.57
C PRO A 324 -22.70 -5.48 -3.00
N GLU A 325 -23.55 -5.19 -4.00
CA GLU A 325 -24.73 -6.01 -4.34
C GLU A 325 -24.41 -7.49 -4.61
N PRO A 326 -23.36 -7.85 -5.37
CA PRO A 326 -23.05 -9.26 -5.64
C PRO A 326 -22.77 -10.03 -4.34
N MET A 327 -22.04 -9.42 -3.41
CA MET A 327 -21.71 -10.07 -2.15
C MET A 327 -22.86 -10.06 -1.16
N LEU A 328 -23.68 -9.00 -1.12
CA LEU A 328 -24.92 -8.97 -0.36
C LEU A 328 -25.85 -10.13 -0.79
N HIS A 329 -26.04 -10.32 -2.09
CA HIS A 329 -26.79 -11.45 -2.63
C HIS A 329 -26.13 -12.79 -2.32
N TRP A 330 -24.79 -12.87 -2.33
CA TRP A 330 -24.07 -14.10 -2.01
C TRP A 330 -24.30 -14.53 -0.55
N PHE A 331 -24.28 -13.58 0.40
CA PHE A 331 -24.63 -13.81 1.80
C PHE A 331 -26.09 -14.27 1.91
N TRP A 332 -27.02 -13.48 1.38
CA TRP A 332 -28.45 -13.75 1.40
C TRP A 332 -28.82 -15.15 0.87
N SER A 333 -28.31 -15.51 -0.31
CA SER A 333 -28.58 -16.81 -0.96
C SER A 333 -28.14 -18.03 -0.15
N ARG A 334 -27.33 -17.83 0.91
CA ARG A 334 -26.81 -18.89 1.78
C ARG A 334 -27.45 -18.88 3.16
N GLY A 335 -28.62 -18.24 3.30
CA GLY A 335 -29.44 -18.28 4.51
C GLY A 335 -28.88 -17.47 5.68
N THR A 336 -28.00 -16.50 5.43
CA THR A 336 -27.59 -15.56 6.49
C THR A 336 -28.68 -14.52 6.67
N GLU A 337 -29.15 -14.37 7.91
CA GLU A 337 -30.13 -13.34 8.25
C GLU A 337 -29.56 -11.93 8.05
N LEU A 338 -30.43 -11.03 7.59
CA LEU A 338 -30.09 -9.61 7.45
C LEU A 338 -30.04 -8.97 8.84
N PRO A 339 -28.98 -8.24 9.20
CA PRO A 339 -28.96 -7.47 10.43
C PRO A 339 -30.05 -6.41 10.43
N GLY A 340 -30.77 -6.26 11.55
CA GLY A 340 -31.86 -5.31 11.68
C GLY A 340 -31.43 -3.83 11.71
N ASP A 341 -30.13 -3.54 11.73
CA ASP A 341 -29.54 -2.19 11.68
C ASP A 341 -28.76 -1.92 10.38
N LEU A 342 -28.81 -2.84 9.42
CA LEU A 342 -27.97 -2.78 8.22
C LEU A 342 -28.32 -1.58 7.33
N LEU A 343 -29.60 -1.22 7.20
CA LEU A 343 -30.02 -0.05 6.42
C LEU A 343 -29.56 1.23 7.10
N THR A 344 -29.71 1.31 8.42
CA THR A 344 -29.18 2.43 9.22
C THR A 344 -27.67 2.55 9.08
N TYR A 345 -26.93 1.44 9.08
CA TYR A 345 -25.49 1.44 8.85
C TYR A 345 -25.14 1.97 7.45
N ALA A 346 -25.85 1.51 6.42
CA ALA A 346 -25.66 1.99 5.05
C ALA A 346 -25.91 3.50 4.93
N ALA A 347 -26.97 4.01 5.55
CA ALA A 347 -27.28 5.43 5.63
C ALA A 347 -26.17 6.24 6.32
N ARG A 348 -25.66 5.76 7.46
CA ARG A 348 -24.55 6.40 8.20
C ARG A 348 -23.24 6.44 7.41
N ARG A 349 -23.06 5.58 6.41
CA ARG A 349 -21.87 5.50 5.58
C ARG A 349 -22.07 6.05 4.17
N ASN A 350 -23.25 6.59 3.86
CA ASN A 350 -23.65 7.05 2.52
C ASN A 350 -23.50 5.96 1.45
N CYS A 351 -23.74 4.70 1.80
CA CYS A 351 -23.62 3.56 0.89
C CYS A 351 -24.90 3.37 0.07
N VAL A 352 -25.11 4.22 -0.95
CA VAL A 352 -26.35 4.26 -1.76
C VAL A 352 -26.69 2.90 -2.37
N ALA A 353 -25.78 2.29 -3.13
CA ALA A 353 -26.00 0.98 -3.76
C ALA A 353 -26.37 -0.12 -2.75
N GLY A 354 -25.71 -0.10 -1.58
CA GLY A 354 -26.06 -1.01 -0.49
C GLY A 354 -27.47 -0.77 0.04
N ALA A 355 -27.84 0.49 0.29
CA ALA A 355 -29.16 0.86 0.77
C ALA A 355 -30.28 0.49 -0.22
N VAL A 356 -30.04 0.64 -1.53
CA VAL A 356 -30.97 0.20 -2.59
C VAL A 356 -31.23 -1.29 -2.48
N TRP A 357 -30.16 -2.09 -2.44
CA TRP A 357 -30.29 -3.54 -2.34
C TRP A 357 -31.00 -3.93 -1.03
N ILE A 358 -30.61 -3.36 0.11
CA ILE A 358 -31.18 -3.69 1.43
C ILE A 358 -32.68 -3.38 1.46
N SER A 359 -33.11 -2.22 0.93
CA SER A 359 -34.51 -1.80 0.94
C SER A 359 -35.43 -2.75 0.15
N ASN A 360 -34.88 -3.44 -0.86
CA ASN A 360 -35.62 -4.47 -1.61
C ASN A 360 -35.69 -5.83 -0.88
N HIS A 361 -34.98 -5.99 0.24
CA HIS A 361 -34.84 -7.26 0.97
C HIS A 361 -35.18 -7.12 2.47
N THR A 362 -35.70 -5.98 2.91
CA THR A 362 -36.15 -5.75 4.28
C THR A 362 -37.50 -5.03 4.31
N GLU A 363 -38.33 -5.38 5.28
CA GLU A 363 -39.61 -4.71 5.55
C GLU A 363 -39.55 -3.97 6.91
N SER A 364 -38.36 -3.81 7.49
CA SER A 364 -38.19 -3.19 8.81
C SER A 364 -38.51 -1.69 8.79
N HIS A 365 -39.69 -1.32 9.31
CA HIS A 365 -40.10 0.07 9.48
C HIS A 365 -39.17 0.84 10.43
N ASP A 366 -38.72 0.20 11.51
CA ASP A 366 -37.87 0.84 12.51
C ASP A 366 -36.47 1.12 11.97
N ASP A 367 -35.87 0.17 11.24
CA ASP A 367 -34.56 0.36 10.59
C ASP A 367 -34.65 1.43 9.50
N TRP A 368 -35.71 1.42 8.68
CA TRP A 368 -35.93 2.47 7.69
C TRP A 368 -36.05 3.86 8.34
N ARG A 369 -36.83 4.01 9.40
CA ARG A 369 -36.99 5.29 10.10
C ARG A 369 -35.65 5.77 10.66
N GLN A 370 -34.89 4.89 11.28
CA GLN A 370 -33.56 5.22 11.80
C GLN A 370 -32.56 5.56 10.68
N ALA A 371 -32.62 4.87 9.55
CA ALA A 371 -31.80 5.14 8.37
C ALA A 371 -32.10 6.51 7.77
N VAL A 372 -33.37 6.87 7.62
CA VAL A 372 -33.79 8.19 7.14
C VAL A 372 -33.31 9.29 8.08
N SER A 373 -33.48 9.12 9.40
CA SER A 373 -32.94 10.06 10.40
C SER A 373 -31.42 10.16 10.37
N ALA A 374 -30.72 9.04 10.18
CA ALA A 374 -29.26 9.03 10.07
C ALA A 374 -28.76 9.73 8.79
N ALA A 375 -29.47 9.57 7.67
CA ALA A 375 -29.19 10.29 6.44
C ALA A 375 -29.51 11.79 6.57
N ALA A 376 -30.56 12.15 7.32
CA ALA A 376 -30.93 13.54 7.61
C ALA A 376 -29.87 14.29 8.42
N ASP A 377 -29.24 13.65 9.42
CA ASP A 377 -28.20 14.25 10.29
C ASP A 377 -26.84 14.47 9.59
N LYS A 378 -26.73 14.11 8.32
CA LYS A 378 -25.52 14.26 7.53
C LYS A 378 -25.54 15.49 6.63
N VAL A 379 -24.36 15.97 6.27
CA VAL A 379 -24.18 17.20 5.46
C VAL A 379 -23.26 16.98 4.26
N GLU A 380 -22.72 15.76 4.12
CA GLU A 380 -21.90 15.34 3.00
C GLU A 380 -22.75 15.21 1.72
N ARG A 381 -22.15 15.39 0.54
CA ARG A 381 -22.86 15.34 -0.77
C ARG A 381 -23.67 14.06 -0.95
N GLU A 382 -23.02 12.93 -0.71
CA GLU A 382 -23.57 11.59 -0.90
C GLU A 382 -24.73 11.32 0.07
N SER A 383 -24.83 12.10 1.14
CA SER A 383 -25.93 11.99 2.09
C SER A 383 -27.26 12.51 1.55
N ALA A 384 -27.26 13.42 0.56
CA ALA A 384 -28.49 13.88 -0.08
C ALA A 384 -29.08 12.78 -0.99
N GLU A 385 -28.23 12.09 -1.75
CA GLU A 385 -28.64 11.01 -2.64
C GLU A 385 -29.27 9.84 -1.87
N ILE A 386 -28.62 9.36 -0.82
CA ILE A 386 -29.17 8.28 0.01
C ILE A 386 -30.45 8.72 0.75
N PHE A 387 -30.51 9.97 1.20
CA PHE A 387 -31.71 10.52 1.84
C PHE A 387 -32.89 10.55 0.86
N ASP A 388 -32.67 11.05 -0.35
CA ASP A 388 -33.66 11.10 -1.42
C ASP A 388 -34.18 9.70 -1.77
N PHE A 389 -33.27 8.74 -1.95
CA PHE A 389 -33.63 7.35 -2.20
C PHE A 389 -34.53 6.78 -1.09
N LEU A 390 -34.11 6.87 0.18
CA LEU A 390 -34.86 6.29 1.31
C LEU A 390 -36.24 6.91 1.47
N ILE A 391 -36.34 8.21 1.22
CA ILE A 391 -37.58 8.98 1.33
C ILE A 391 -38.57 8.62 0.20
N GLN A 392 -38.07 8.37 -1.01
CA GLN A 392 -38.88 7.92 -2.14
C GLN A 392 -39.31 6.44 -2.05
N HIS A 393 -38.60 5.62 -1.28
CA HIS A 393 -38.81 4.17 -1.20
C HIS A 393 -39.08 3.69 0.24
N PRO A 394 -40.19 4.11 0.88
CA PRO A 394 -40.57 3.58 2.18
C PRO A 394 -40.96 2.10 2.10
N PRO A 395 -40.76 1.31 3.17
CA PRO A 395 -41.13 -0.10 3.20
C PRO A 395 -42.65 -0.30 2.97
N PRO A 396 -43.05 -1.41 2.33
CA PRO A 396 -44.46 -1.74 2.08
C PRO A 396 -45.28 -1.68 3.37
N GLY A 397 -46.51 -1.16 3.30
CA GLY A 397 -47.35 -1.05 4.49
C GLY A 397 -47.04 0.15 5.39
N TYR A 398 -45.99 0.94 5.09
CA TYR A 398 -45.90 2.33 5.54
C TYR A 398 -46.96 3.14 4.79
N ARG A 399 -48.23 2.84 5.08
CA ARG A 399 -49.32 3.71 4.72
C ARG A 399 -48.99 5.02 5.41
N ARG A 400 -48.79 6.07 4.62
CA ARG A 400 -49.23 7.40 5.06
C ARG A 400 -50.72 7.23 5.32
N ASP A 401 -51.05 6.82 6.52
CA ASP A 401 -52.41 6.70 6.98
C ASP A 401 -53.10 8.00 6.54
N GLY A 402 -54.24 7.89 5.85
CA GLY A 402 -54.99 9.02 5.28
C GLY A 402 -55.46 10.05 6.33
N THR A 403 -54.96 9.94 7.56
CA THR A 403 -55.03 10.88 8.68
C THR A 403 -53.84 11.86 8.72
N GLY A 404 -52.79 11.66 7.91
CA GLY A 404 -51.65 12.58 7.74
C GLY A 404 -50.73 12.77 8.97
N ARG A 405 -51.04 12.18 10.13
CA ARG A 405 -50.34 12.49 11.40
C ARG A 405 -48.95 11.88 11.50
N THR A 406 -48.78 10.60 11.17
CA THR A 406 -47.48 9.88 11.22
C THR A 406 -46.46 10.46 10.24
N GLY A 407 -46.89 10.74 9.01
CA GLY A 407 -46.07 11.38 7.98
C GLY A 407 -45.71 12.82 8.32
N ARG A 408 -46.64 13.59 8.91
CA ARG A 408 -46.38 14.97 9.35
C ARG A 408 -45.35 15.02 10.49
N THR A 409 -45.47 14.17 11.50
CA THR A 409 -44.48 14.10 12.58
C THR A 409 -43.10 13.72 12.06
N LEU A 410 -43.00 12.76 11.12
CA LEU A 410 -41.71 12.41 10.52
C LEU A 410 -41.13 13.57 9.70
N SER A 411 -41.91 14.24 8.84
CA SER A 411 -41.42 15.39 8.06
C SER A 411 -40.92 16.51 8.98
N GLU A 412 -41.66 16.82 10.05
CA GLU A 412 -41.25 17.83 11.04
C GLU A 412 -39.94 17.41 11.74
N ASP A 413 -39.84 16.17 12.23
CA ASP A 413 -38.63 15.64 12.87
C ASP A 413 -37.40 15.74 11.94
N LEU A 414 -37.56 15.35 10.67
CA LEU A 414 -36.46 15.37 9.69
C LEU A 414 -36.03 16.80 9.35
N LEU A 415 -36.97 17.73 9.19
CA LEU A 415 -36.65 19.15 9.00
C LEU A 415 -35.87 19.70 10.20
N ILE A 416 -36.27 19.34 11.44
CA ILE A 416 -35.55 19.73 12.67
C ILE A 416 -34.11 19.19 12.60
N THR A 417 -33.93 17.91 12.26
CA THR A 417 -32.60 17.29 12.16
C THR A 417 -31.73 17.95 11.10
N ILE A 418 -32.23 18.09 9.87
CA ILE A 418 -31.47 18.65 8.74
C ILE A 418 -31.02 20.08 9.05
N VAL A 419 -31.96 20.94 9.43
CA VAL A 419 -31.66 22.37 9.64
C VAL A 419 -30.87 22.57 10.93
N GLY A 420 -31.20 21.84 12.00
CA GLY A 420 -30.43 21.88 13.24
C GLY A 420 -28.97 21.51 13.01
N ARG A 421 -28.71 20.48 12.20
CA ARG A 421 -27.36 20.06 11.83
C ARG A 421 -26.65 21.09 10.95
N ALA A 422 -27.32 21.60 9.92
CA ALA A 422 -26.79 22.63 9.04
C ALA A 422 -26.39 23.88 9.84
N CYS A 423 -27.26 24.34 10.75
CA CYS A 423 -26.98 25.48 11.63
C CYS A 423 -25.79 25.21 12.56
N SER A 424 -25.73 24.02 13.17
CA SER A 424 -24.63 23.64 14.07
C SER A 424 -23.29 23.63 13.35
N LYS A 425 -23.22 23.05 12.15
CA LYS A 425 -22.01 23.00 11.32
C LYS A 425 -21.64 24.37 10.75
N SER A 426 -22.60 25.18 10.33
CA SER A 426 -22.38 26.57 9.91
C SER A 426 -21.67 27.37 11.00
N ARG A 427 -22.14 27.27 12.25
CA ARG A 427 -21.49 27.94 13.40
C ARG A 427 -20.05 27.50 13.59
N ILE A 428 -19.73 26.21 13.37
CA ILE A 428 -18.35 25.71 13.42
C ILE A 428 -17.50 26.36 12.33
N TYR A 429 -18.01 26.47 11.09
CA TYR A 429 -17.31 27.16 10.01
C TYR A 429 -17.10 28.66 10.31
N ASP A 430 -18.10 29.33 10.86
CA ASP A 430 -17.99 30.75 11.25
C ASP A 430 -16.93 30.97 12.33
N LEU A 431 -16.85 30.07 13.32
CA LEU A 431 -15.79 30.09 14.34
C LEU A 431 -14.40 29.88 13.72
N LEU A 432 -14.25 28.92 12.80
CA LEU A 432 -12.98 28.67 12.12
C LEU A 432 -12.56 29.87 11.27
N LEU A 433 -13.49 30.46 10.52
CA LEU A 433 -13.26 31.65 9.69
C LEU A 433 -12.91 32.91 10.51
N SER A 434 -13.35 32.99 11.77
CA SER A 434 -12.99 34.09 12.68
C SER A 434 -11.59 34.00 13.28
N GLY A 435 -10.93 32.84 13.15
CA GLY A 435 -9.56 32.61 13.60
C GLY A 435 -8.51 33.06 12.58
N GLU A 436 -7.24 32.96 12.96
CA GLU A 436 -6.11 33.17 12.03
C GLU A 436 -6.04 32.01 11.03
N CYS A 437 -6.60 32.21 9.84
CA CYS A 437 -6.57 31.23 8.73
C CYS A 437 -5.77 31.77 7.54
N SER A 438 -5.16 30.86 6.77
CA SER A 438 -4.59 31.21 5.48
C SER A 438 -5.68 31.58 4.46
N ASN A 439 -5.36 32.35 3.42
CA ASN A 439 -6.32 32.68 2.35
C ASN A 439 -6.89 31.42 1.66
N SER A 440 -6.08 30.38 1.50
CA SER A 440 -6.53 29.08 0.96
C SER A 440 -7.51 28.36 1.88
N ASP A 441 -7.31 28.44 3.19
CA ASP A 441 -8.24 27.85 4.16
C ASP A 441 -9.57 28.58 4.18
N ILE A 442 -9.54 29.91 4.10
CA ILE A 442 -10.75 30.75 4.03
C ILE A 442 -11.60 30.36 2.81
N GLN A 443 -10.99 30.27 1.63
CA GLN A 443 -11.70 29.87 0.41
C GLN A 443 -12.31 28.47 0.53
N ARG A 444 -11.55 27.49 1.05
CA ARG A 444 -12.05 26.13 1.27
C ARG A 444 -13.23 26.11 2.24
N LEU A 445 -13.13 26.77 3.40
CA LEU A 445 -14.19 26.79 4.40
C LEU A 445 -15.46 27.49 3.90
N GLN A 446 -15.32 28.56 3.10
CA GLN A 446 -16.46 29.21 2.45
C GLN A 446 -17.14 28.29 1.44
N SER A 447 -16.35 27.56 0.63
CA SER A 447 -16.87 26.56 -0.30
C SER A 447 -17.61 25.43 0.44
N ASP A 448 -17.03 24.90 1.51
CA ASP A 448 -17.65 23.84 2.33
C ASP A 448 -18.96 24.33 2.98
N LYS A 449 -19.00 25.59 3.43
CA LYS A 449 -20.19 26.20 4.01
C LYS A 449 -21.32 26.36 2.98
N ALA A 450 -21.01 26.85 1.78
CA ALA A 450 -22.00 26.95 0.69
C ALA A 450 -22.53 25.56 0.30
N TRP A 451 -21.63 24.58 0.21
CA TRP A 451 -21.97 23.20 -0.13
C TRP A 451 -22.91 22.55 0.89
N LEU A 452 -22.63 22.74 2.18
CA LEU A 452 -23.51 22.30 3.26
C LEU A 452 -24.93 22.84 3.10
N GLU A 453 -25.05 24.08 2.65
CA GLU A 453 -26.33 24.73 2.45
C GLU A 453 -27.10 24.12 1.27
N GLU A 454 -26.42 23.84 0.16
CA GLU A 454 -26.99 23.14 -1.00
C GLU A 454 -27.50 21.74 -0.63
N VAL A 455 -26.73 20.97 0.13
CA VAL A 455 -27.14 19.62 0.59
C VAL A 455 -28.39 19.70 1.47
N ALA A 456 -28.45 20.67 2.40
CA ALA A 456 -29.61 20.85 3.26
C ALA A 456 -30.85 21.25 2.45
N VAL A 457 -30.71 22.17 1.49
CA VAL A 457 -31.79 22.58 0.57
C VAL A 457 -32.32 21.40 -0.22
N GLN A 458 -31.45 20.57 -0.80
CA GLN A 458 -31.86 19.39 -1.55
C GLN A 458 -32.70 18.44 -0.70
N LYS A 459 -32.28 18.16 0.55
CA LYS A 459 -33.06 17.30 1.47
C LYS A 459 -34.41 17.92 1.85
N ILE A 460 -34.46 19.25 2.07
CA ILE A 460 -35.72 19.95 2.34
C ILE A 460 -36.67 19.82 1.14
N GLN A 461 -36.17 20.00 -0.08
CA GLN A 461 -36.96 19.86 -1.31
C GLN A 461 -37.46 18.42 -1.50
N THR A 462 -36.65 17.41 -1.21
CA THR A 462 -37.06 15.99 -1.19
C THR A 462 -38.25 15.77 -0.24
N ILE A 463 -38.23 16.36 0.96
CA ILE A 463 -39.37 16.27 1.90
C ILE A 463 -40.59 17.00 1.33
N GLN A 464 -40.39 18.17 0.72
CA GLN A 464 -41.47 19.00 0.17
C GLN A 464 -42.21 18.30 -0.98
N GLY A 465 -41.49 17.61 -1.86
CA GLY A 465 -42.07 16.83 -2.96
C GLY A 465 -43.01 15.72 -2.51
N LEU A 466 -43.07 15.45 -1.20
CA LEU A 466 -43.80 14.35 -0.61
C LEU A 466 -44.89 14.76 0.38
N ASN A 467 -44.92 15.99 0.91
CA ASN A 467 -45.89 16.39 1.94
C ASN A 467 -46.29 17.87 1.78
N GLU A 468 -47.59 18.16 1.77
CA GLU A 468 -48.11 19.51 1.49
C GLU A 468 -48.22 20.42 2.72
N THR A 469 -48.05 19.92 3.95
CA THR A 469 -48.22 20.74 5.17
C THR A 469 -47.29 20.30 6.32
N ALA A 470 -46.12 20.92 6.46
CA ALA A 470 -45.31 20.85 7.68
C ALA A 470 -45.13 22.27 8.26
N GLY A 471 -45.57 22.47 9.50
CA GLY A 471 -45.56 23.79 10.13
C GLY A 471 -44.37 23.96 11.04
N VAL A 472 -43.23 24.48 10.54
CA VAL A 472 -42.05 24.66 11.41
C VAL A 472 -41.50 26.08 11.41
N VAL A 473 -42.24 26.99 12.04
CA VAL A 473 -41.87 28.41 12.21
C VAL A 473 -40.56 28.56 12.99
N GLY A 474 -40.33 27.75 14.03
CA GLY A 474 -39.12 27.82 14.86
C GLY A 474 -37.83 27.51 14.10
N ILE A 475 -37.87 26.55 13.17
CA ILE A 475 -36.71 26.20 12.34
C ILE A 475 -36.32 27.33 11.38
N LYS A 476 -37.31 28.02 10.81
CA LYS A 476 -37.07 29.16 9.90
C LYS A 476 -36.27 30.26 10.59
N VAL A 477 -36.62 30.56 11.84
CA VAL A 477 -35.89 31.53 12.67
C VAL A 477 -34.46 31.07 12.90
N GLN A 478 -34.27 29.80 13.26
CA GLN A 478 -32.93 29.23 13.50
C GLN A 478 -32.02 29.29 12.26
N ALA A 479 -32.53 28.96 11.06
CA ALA A 479 -31.79 29.06 9.81
C ALA A 479 -31.37 30.50 9.49
N ARG A 480 -32.28 31.46 9.70
CA ARG A 480 -32.03 32.89 9.49
C ARG A 480 -30.96 33.43 10.45
N GLU A 481 -31.03 33.05 11.73
CA GLU A 481 -30.01 33.41 12.73
C GLU A 481 -28.64 32.81 12.43
N ALA A 482 -28.60 31.63 11.81
CA ALA A 482 -27.36 30.99 11.37
C ALA A 482 -26.80 31.54 10.04
N GLY A 483 -27.51 32.49 9.39
CA GLY A 483 -27.09 33.07 8.13
C GLY A 483 -27.21 32.13 6.93
N LEU A 484 -28.03 31.08 7.02
CA LEU A 484 -28.27 30.11 5.93
C LEU A 484 -29.41 30.63 5.03
N LYS A 485 -29.05 31.47 4.05
CA LYS A 485 -29.96 32.13 3.12
C LYS A 485 -30.77 31.15 2.25
N LEU A 486 -30.13 30.25 1.50
CA LEU A 486 -30.77 29.26 0.64
C LEU A 486 -31.66 28.30 1.44
N VAL A 487 -31.22 27.87 2.63
CA VAL A 487 -32.06 27.03 3.51
C VAL A 487 -33.29 27.80 3.97
N THR A 488 -33.13 29.09 4.32
CA THR A 488 -34.26 29.95 4.70
C THR A 488 -35.25 30.09 3.55
N GLU A 489 -34.77 30.36 2.33
CA GLU A 489 -35.59 30.46 1.12
C GLU A 489 -36.33 29.13 0.82
N ALA A 490 -35.63 28.00 0.94
CA ALA A 490 -36.23 26.68 0.77
C ALA A 490 -37.36 26.42 1.78
N LEU A 491 -37.17 26.81 3.05
CA LEU A 491 -38.21 26.69 4.07
C LEU A 491 -39.36 27.69 3.86
N GLU A 492 -39.12 28.86 3.28
CA GLU A 492 -40.15 29.85 2.94
C GLU A 492 -41.06 29.36 1.80
N THR A 493 -40.50 28.63 0.84
CA THR A 493 -41.26 27.97 -0.24
C THR A 493 -42.00 26.71 0.22
N PHE A 494 -41.60 26.11 1.35
CA PHE A 494 -42.30 25.01 2.00
C PHE A 494 -43.67 25.51 2.53
N LYS A 495 -44.74 25.24 1.75
CA LYS A 495 -46.11 25.60 2.12
C LYS A 495 -46.56 24.75 3.32
N GLY A 496 -47.20 25.42 4.27
CA GLY A 496 -47.86 24.84 5.44
C GLY A 496 -49.35 25.00 5.34
#